data_AF-A0A756IHL9-F1
#
_entry.id   AF-A0A756IHL9-F1
#
_cell.length_a   1.000
_cell.length_b   1.000
_cell.length_c   1.000
_cell.angle_alpha   90.00
_cell.angle_beta   90.00
_cell.angle_gamma   90.00
#
_symmetry.space_group_name_H-M   'P 1'
#
loop_
_entity.id
_entity.type
_entity.pdbx_description
1 polymer ?
#
loop_
_entity_poly.entity_id
_entity_poly.type
_entity_poly.pdbx_seq_one_letter_code
_entity_poly.pdbx_strand_id
1 'polypeptide(L)'
;MRLINHYSPPTAEDLQALKDKLGYSGAQMAELAGVSGNSQWRKYTGKTSQRDMSLHILFYIAAQLALTEDELLRVMKKMQDIGAATD
;
A
#
# COMPACT_ATOMS: atom_id res chain seq x y z
N MET A 1 15.07 -2.47 -4.37
CA MET A 1 14.69 -2.58 -5.80
C MET A 1 15.33 -1.43 -6.56
N ARG A 2 15.73 -1.62 -7.83
CA ARG A 2 16.21 -0.51 -8.68
C ARG A 2 15.02 0.17 -9.37
N LEU A 3 15.26 1.23 -10.14
CA LEU A 3 14.26 2.02 -10.84
C LEU A 3 13.32 1.15 -11.70
N ILE A 4 12.01 1.34 -11.57
CA ILE A 4 11.00 0.80 -12.47
C ILE A 4 10.66 1.88 -13.50
N ASN A 5 11.07 1.66 -14.75
CA ASN A 5 10.92 2.65 -15.82
C ASN A 5 9.50 2.72 -16.40
N HIS A 6 8.73 1.64 -16.29
CA HIS A 6 7.39 1.54 -16.86
C HIS A 6 6.44 1.00 -15.80
N TYR A 7 5.76 1.91 -15.11
CA TYR A 7 4.76 1.59 -14.11
C TYR A 7 3.38 2.00 -14.62
N SER A 8 2.46 1.04 -14.59
CA SER A 8 1.03 1.27 -14.78
C SER A 8 0.31 0.96 -13.46
N PRO A 9 -0.47 1.89 -12.91
CA PRO A 9 -1.17 1.68 -11.64
C PRO A 9 -2.30 0.65 -11.79
N PRO A 10 -2.67 -0.06 -10.71
CA PRO A 10 -3.89 -0.87 -10.69
C PRO A 10 -5.14 0.00 -10.87
N THR A 11 -6.18 -0.54 -11.50
CA THR A 11 -7.45 0.17 -11.64
C THR A 11 -8.24 0.17 -10.33
N ALA A 12 -9.32 0.95 -10.25
CA ALA A 12 -10.22 0.93 -9.10
C ALA A 12 -10.86 -0.46 -8.92
N GLU A 13 -11.16 -1.15 -10.03
CA GLU A 13 -11.68 -2.52 -10.01
C GLU A 13 -10.66 -3.50 -9.44
N ASP A 14 -9.38 -3.41 -9.84
CA ASP A 14 -8.32 -4.25 -9.29
C ASP A 14 -8.20 -4.08 -7.77
N LEU A 15 -8.25 -2.82 -7.29
CA LEU A 15 -8.17 -2.49 -5.87
C LEU A 15 -9.43 -2.94 -5.09
N GLN A 16 -10.60 -2.88 -5.73
CA GLN A 16 -11.83 -3.38 -5.16
C GLN A 16 -11.82 -4.90 -5.06
N ALA A 17 -11.34 -5.61 -6.09
CA ALA A 17 -11.16 -7.06 -6.07
C ALA A 17 -10.15 -7.50 -5.00
N LEU A 18 -9.04 -6.76 -4.82
CA LEU A 18 -8.08 -7.01 -3.76
C LEU A 18 -8.74 -6.89 -2.38
N LYS A 19 -9.49 -5.80 -2.14
CA LYS A 19 -10.21 -5.58 -0.88
C LYS A 19 -11.16 -6.74 -0.59
N ASP A 20 -11.93 -7.18 -1.59
CA ASP A 20 -12.91 -8.26 -1.42
C ASP A 20 -12.22 -9.61 -1.17
N LYS A 21 -11.11 -9.90 -1.86
CA LYS A 21 -10.29 -11.10 -1.63
C LYS A 21 -9.73 -11.16 -0.20
N LEU A 22 -9.32 -10.03 0.35
CA LEU A 22 -8.82 -9.93 1.72
C LEU A 22 -9.93 -9.91 2.77
N GLY A 23 -11.19 -9.68 2.37
CA GLY A 23 -12.30 -9.48 3.29
C GLY A 23 -12.17 -8.20 4.13
N TYR A 24 -11.43 -7.20 3.63
CA TYR A 24 -11.08 -6.00 4.39
C TYR A 24 -12.12 -4.89 4.23
N SER A 25 -12.28 -4.09 5.29
CA SER A 25 -12.96 -2.80 5.23
C SER A 25 -12.10 -1.76 4.51
N GLY A 26 -12.72 -0.65 4.09
CA GLY A 26 -11.95 0.46 3.49
C GLY A 26 -10.97 1.13 4.47
N ALA A 27 -11.21 1.03 5.78
CA ALA A 27 -10.27 1.51 6.81
C ALA A 27 -9.04 0.60 6.90
N GLN A 28 -9.24 -0.72 6.91
CA GLN A 28 -8.14 -1.70 6.88
C GLN A 28 -7.32 -1.61 5.59
N MET A 29 -7.97 -1.34 4.45
CA MET A 29 -7.22 -1.06 3.20
C MET A 29 -6.42 0.24 3.29
N ALA A 30 -6.90 1.26 4.00
CA ALA A 30 -6.15 2.49 4.23
C ALA A 30 -4.91 2.25 5.10
N GLU A 31 -5.04 1.45 6.16
CA GLU A 31 -3.93 1.01 7.00
C GLU A 31 -2.90 0.21 6.18
N LEU A 32 -3.36 -0.78 5.41
CA LEU A 32 -2.51 -1.55 4.50
C LEU A 32 -1.81 -0.66 3.46
N ALA A 33 -2.47 0.40 2.99
CA ALA A 33 -1.87 1.35 2.06
C ALA A 33 -0.96 2.41 2.73
N GLY A 34 -0.88 2.44 4.05
CA GLY A 34 -0.11 3.45 4.80
C GLY A 34 -0.68 4.86 4.64
N VAL A 35 -1.98 5.01 4.46
CA VAL A 35 -2.66 6.30 4.30
C VAL A 35 -3.65 6.57 5.43
N SER A 36 -3.88 7.85 5.74
CA SER A 36 -4.69 8.28 6.88
C SER A 36 -6.19 8.08 6.67
N GLY A 37 -6.64 6.82 6.74
CA GLY A 37 -8.05 6.43 6.83
C GLY A 37 -8.80 6.25 5.50
N ASN A 38 -10.03 5.75 5.61
CA ASN A 38 -10.87 5.33 4.48
C ASN A 38 -11.12 6.45 3.44
N SER A 39 -11.16 7.72 3.87
CA SER A 39 -11.35 8.84 2.93
C SER A 39 -10.18 8.97 1.94
N GLN A 40 -8.94 8.67 2.36
CA GLN A 40 -7.79 8.64 1.46
C GLN A 40 -7.83 7.40 0.56
N TRP A 41 -8.20 6.23 1.10
CA TRP A 41 -8.37 5.01 0.31
C TRP A 41 -9.39 5.19 -0.82
N ARG A 42 -10.54 5.81 -0.53
CA ARG A 42 -11.60 6.08 -1.51
C ARG A 42 -11.17 6.96 -2.68
N LYS A 43 -10.05 7.68 -2.59
CA LYS A 43 -9.49 8.41 -3.74
C LYS A 43 -8.96 7.45 -4.81
N TYR A 44 -8.59 6.22 -4.47
CA TYR A 44 -8.10 5.22 -5.43
C TYR A 44 -9.21 4.31 -5.96
N THR A 45 -10.35 4.22 -5.26
CA THR A 45 -11.45 3.28 -5.60
C THR A 45 -12.79 3.96 -5.92
N GLY A 46 -12.87 5.28 -5.79
CA GLY A 46 -14.08 6.06 -6.00
C GLY A 46 -14.39 6.30 -7.49
N LYS A 47 -15.67 6.32 -7.85
CA LYS A 47 -16.13 6.44 -9.25
C LYS A 47 -15.95 7.82 -9.89
N THR A 48 -15.79 8.87 -9.09
CA THR A 48 -15.89 10.27 -9.57
C THR A 48 -14.60 11.08 -9.51
N SER A 49 -13.58 10.64 -8.76
CA SER A 49 -12.29 11.34 -8.63
C SER A 49 -11.15 10.36 -8.35
N GLN A 50 -11.03 9.37 -9.23
CA GLN A 50 -10.00 8.33 -9.11
C GLN A 50 -8.62 8.93 -9.34
N ARG A 51 -7.81 8.90 -8.28
CA ARG A 51 -6.38 9.16 -8.33
C ARG A 51 -5.67 7.86 -8.65
N ASP A 52 -4.70 7.91 -9.53
CA ASP A 52 -3.80 6.78 -9.75
C ASP A 52 -2.95 6.50 -8.51
N MET A 53 -2.85 5.22 -8.14
CA MET A 53 -2.00 4.78 -7.04
C MET A 53 -0.53 4.88 -7.45
N SER A 54 0.29 5.58 -6.66
CA SER A 54 1.73 5.65 -6.94
C SER A 54 2.41 4.30 -6.73
N LEU A 55 3.50 4.06 -7.48
CA LEU A 55 4.32 2.86 -7.35
C LEU A 55 4.75 2.59 -5.89
N HIS A 56 5.09 3.65 -5.15
CA HIS A 56 5.56 3.53 -3.77
C HIS A 56 4.45 3.04 -2.82
N ILE A 57 3.21 3.52 -3.00
CA ILE A 57 2.07 3.04 -2.20
C ILE A 57 1.76 1.58 -2.55
N LEU A 58 1.75 1.23 -3.84
CA LEU A 58 1.53 -0.17 -4.24
C LEU A 58 2.64 -1.09 -3.71
N PHE A 59 3.89 -0.63 -3.75
CA PHE A 59 5.02 -1.36 -3.16
C PHE A 59 4.82 -1.57 -1.65
N TYR A 60 4.35 -0.57 -0.92
CA TYR A 60 4.08 -0.67 0.51
C TYR A 60 2.97 -1.70 0.83
N ILE A 61 1.89 -1.71 0.05
CA ILE A 61 0.82 -2.72 0.14
C ILE A 61 1.40 -4.11 -0.16
N ALA A 62 2.11 -4.25 -1.28
CA ALA A 62 2.65 -5.53 -1.72
C ALA A 62 3.67 -6.10 -0.73
N ALA A 63 4.51 -5.25 -0.12
CA ALA A 63 5.47 -5.66 0.89
C ALA A 63 4.78 -6.28 2.12
N GLN A 64 3.71 -5.65 2.64
CA GLN A 64 2.97 -6.19 3.79
C GLN A 64 2.22 -7.49 3.48
N LEU A 65 1.77 -7.68 2.25
CA LEU A 65 1.06 -8.91 1.86
C LEU A 65 2.00 -10.07 1.51
N ALA A 66 3.24 -9.78 1.11
CA ALA A 66 4.18 -10.79 0.61
C ALA A 66 5.23 -11.21 1.65
N LEU A 67 5.63 -10.29 2.54
CA LEU A 67 6.67 -10.55 3.53
C LEU A 67 6.09 -11.15 4.81
N THR A 68 6.89 -11.99 5.45
CA THR A 68 6.67 -12.44 6.82
C THR A 68 6.93 -11.30 7.83
N GLU A 69 6.50 -11.50 9.07
CA GLU A 69 6.74 -10.54 10.15
C GLU A 69 8.24 -10.28 10.37
N ASP A 70 9.06 -11.34 10.42
CA ASP A 70 10.52 -11.21 10.56
C ASP A 70 11.17 -10.43 9.41
N GLU A 71 10.68 -10.61 8.18
CA GLU A 71 11.16 -9.88 7.02
C GLU A 71 10.76 -8.40 7.05
N LEU A 72 9.53 -8.09 7.50
CA LEU A 72 9.09 -6.71 7.73
C LEU A 72 9.91 -6.04 8.83
N LEU A 73 10.15 -6.72 9.95
CA LEU A 73 11.00 -6.23 11.04
C LEU A 73 12.42 -5.95 10.57
N ARG A 74 12.97 -6.78 9.67
CA ARG A 74 14.27 -6.54 9.05
C ARG A 74 14.28 -5.25 8.21
N VAL A 75 13.21 -4.98 7.46
CA VAL A 75 13.06 -3.73 6.71
C VAL A 75 12.94 -2.53 7.66
N MET A 76 12.13 -2.63 8.72
CA MET A 76 11.99 -1.59 9.74
C MET A 76 13.32 -1.28 10.42
N LYS A 77 14.08 -2.30 10.83
CA LYS A 77 15.43 -2.13 11.37
C LYS A 77 16.35 -1.45 10.37
N LYS A 78 16.26 -1.79 9.09
CA LYS A 78 17.03 -1.09 8.05
C LYS A 78 16.61 0.39 7.92
N MET A 79 15.32 0.72 8.07
CA MET A 79 14.87 2.11 8.12
C MET A 79 15.49 2.85 9.31
N GLN A 80 15.53 2.21 10.49
CA GLN A 80 16.17 2.76 11.68
C GLN A 80 17.68 2.96 11.49
N ASP A 81 18.37 1.99 10.88
CA ASP A 81 19.80 2.11 10.55
C ASP A 81 20.10 3.30 9.62
N ILE A 82 19.16 3.65 8.74
CA ILE A 82 19.26 4.80 7.82
C ILE A 82 18.96 6.13 8.55
N GLY A 83 18.33 6.08 9.73
CA GLY A 83 18.04 7.24 10.58
C GLY A 83 16.55 7.51 10.82
N ALA A 84 15.65 6.60 10.44
CA ALA A 84 14.24 6.72 10.78
C ALA A 84 14.00 6.42 12.28
N ALA A 85 13.09 7.16 12.92
CA ALA A 85 12.51 6.77 14.19
C ALA A 85 11.16 6.10 13.91
N THR A 86 10.97 4.88 14.42
CA THR A 86 9.73 4.13 14.32
C THR A 86 9.44 3.51 15.68
N ASP A 87 8.21 3.64 16.15
CA ASP A 87 7.75 3.13 17.45
C ASP A 87 7.42 1.63 17.38
#